data_AF-A0A7T8F336-F1
#
_entry.id   AF-A0A7T8F336-F1
#
_cell.length_a   1.000
_cell.length_b   1.000
_cell.length_c   1.000
_cell.angle_alpha   90.00
_cell.angle_beta   90.00
_cell.angle_gamma   90.00
#
_symmetry.space_group_name_H-M   'P 1'
#
loop_
_entity.id
_entity.type
_entity.pdbx_description
1 polymer ?
#
loop_
_entity_poly.entity_id
_entity_poly.type
_entity_poly.pdbx_seq_one_letter_code
_entity_poly.pdbx_strand_id
1 'polypeptide(L)'
;IHETAIKEAGEEGSIPQNLLGKLKSAGCVSFFFESERGLFPNTEFVYDLELPPDFVPSNSDGEVEEFELLPVSECLERVLSPHFKTTSIPVSLDFLIRHGYIT
;
A
#
# COMPACT_ATOMS: atom_id res chain seq x y z
N ILE A 1 -4.18 6.99 -13.26
CA ILE A 1 -3.83 5.95 -12.26
C ILE A 1 -2.34 5.98 -11.96
N HIS A 2 -1.44 5.74 -12.93
CA HIS A 2 0.01 5.81 -12.66
C HIS A 2 0.48 7.20 -12.19
N GLU A 3 0.02 8.27 -12.85
CA GLU A 3 0.30 9.65 -12.43
C GLU A 3 -0.20 9.93 -11.00
N THR A 4 -1.37 9.41 -10.65
CA THR A 4 -1.93 9.50 -9.28
C THR A 4 -1.03 8.77 -8.29
N ALA A 5 -0.62 7.53 -8.58
CA ALA A 5 0.27 6.78 -7.70
C ALA A 5 1.62 7.49 -7.47
N ILE A 6 2.18 8.13 -8.50
CA ILE A 6 3.39 8.96 -8.38
C ILE A 6 3.14 10.19 -7.51
N LYS A 7 2.02 10.89 -7.72
CA LYS A 7 1.64 12.09 -6.95
C LYS A 7 1.45 11.75 -5.46
N GLU A 8 0.58 10.81 -5.13
CA GLU A 8 0.26 10.47 -3.73
C GLU A 8 1.49 9.90 -3.00
N ALA A 9 2.31 9.06 -3.66
CA ALA A 9 3.56 8.58 -3.07
C ALA A 9 4.56 9.71 -2.75
N GLY A 10 4.54 10.79 -3.54
CA GLY A 10 5.31 12.00 -3.29
C GLY A 10 4.72 12.86 -2.17
N GLU A 11 3.40 13.00 -2.09
CA GLU A 11 2.69 13.84 -1.11
C GLU A 11 2.65 13.19 0.29
N GLU A 12 2.17 11.95 0.38
CA GLU A 12 1.99 11.27 1.66
C GLU A 12 3.33 10.74 2.23
N GLY A 13 4.17 10.16 1.36
CA GLY A 13 5.40 9.46 1.74
C GLY A 13 6.70 10.25 1.55
N SER A 14 6.62 11.46 0.98
CA SER A 14 7.80 12.26 0.60
C SER A 14 8.81 11.52 -0.27
N ILE A 15 8.34 10.59 -1.11
CA ILE A 15 9.22 9.76 -1.93
C ILE A 15 9.84 10.63 -3.05
N PRO A 16 11.18 10.70 -3.17
CA PRO A 16 11.82 11.57 -4.14
C PRO A 16 11.66 11.06 -5.57
N GLN A 17 11.63 12.00 -6.53
CA GLN A 17 11.36 11.72 -7.96
C GLN A 17 12.30 10.67 -8.58
N ASN A 18 13.56 10.61 -8.15
CA ASN A 18 14.52 9.61 -8.63
C ASN A 18 14.15 8.17 -8.22
N LEU A 19 13.37 8.00 -7.15
CA LEU A 19 12.80 6.72 -6.73
C LEU A 19 11.43 6.48 -7.37
N LEU A 20 10.59 7.51 -7.49
CA LEU A 20 9.26 7.40 -8.12
C LEU A 20 9.31 6.90 -9.56
N GLY A 21 10.38 7.22 -10.30
CA GLY A 21 10.60 6.67 -11.65
C GLY A 21 10.80 5.15 -11.71
N LYS A 22 10.98 4.48 -10.56
CA LYS A 22 11.13 3.02 -10.44
C LYS A 22 9.84 2.32 -10.00
N LEU A 23 8.75 3.06 -9.79
CA LEU A 23 7.44 2.51 -9.39
C LEU A 23 6.93 1.55 -10.48
N LYS A 24 6.63 0.29 -10.11
CA LYS A 24 6.20 -0.75 -11.06
C LYS A 24 4.75 -1.12 -10.80
N SER A 25 3.92 -1.13 -11.84
CA SER A 25 2.58 -1.71 -11.74
C SER A 25 2.69 -3.22 -11.51
N ALA A 26 1.94 -3.73 -10.53
CA ALA A 26 1.92 -5.15 -10.15
C ALA A 26 0.59 -5.84 -10.46
N GLY A 27 -0.38 -5.11 -11.03
CA GLY A 27 -1.72 -5.60 -11.35
C GLY A 27 -2.81 -4.81 -10.63
N CYS A 28 -3.92 -5.47 -10.35
CA CYS A 28 -5.00 -4.91 -9.55
C CYS A 28 -5.71 -5.99 -8.73
N VAL A 29 -6.35 -5.56 -7.65
CA VAL A 29 -7.24 -6.38 -6.84
C VAL A 29 -8.64 -5.80 -6.89
N SER A 30 -9.62 -6.62 -7.25
CA SER A 30 -11.03 -6.23 -7.33
C SER A 30 -11.84 -7.04 -6.33
N PHE A 31 -12.65 -6.35 -5.55
CA PHE A 31 -13.46 -6.97 -4.49
C PHE A 31 -14.72 -6.16 -4.23
N PHE A 32 -15.66 -6.80 -3.53
CA PHE A 32 -16.79 -6.09 -2.92
C PHE A 32 -16.58 -6.03 -1.42
N PHE A 33 -16.95 -4.91 -0.81
CA PHE A 33 -17.09 -4.83 0.64
C PHE A 33 -18.45 -4.24 1.00
N GLU A 34 -19.00 -4.70 2.12
CA GLU A 34 -20.27 -4.19 2.65
C GLU A 34 -19.98 -3.12 3.72
N SER A 35 -20.78 -2.07 3.72
CA SER A 35 -20.86 -1.11 4.82
C SER A 35 -22.31 -0.73 5.08
N GLU A 36 -22.56 0.12 6.07
CA GLU A 36 -23.90 0.65 6.37
C GLU A 36 -24.56 1.34 5.16
N ARG A 37 -23.76 1.78 4.18
CA ARG A 37 -24.23 2.43 2.96
C ARG A 37 -24.54 1.45 1.82
N GLY A 38 -24.38 0.14 2.05
CA GLY A 38 -24.64 -0.92 1.08
C GLY A 38 -23.38 -1.66 0.63
N LEU A 39 -23.48 -2.29 -0.55
CA LEU A 39 -22.41 -3.07 -1.16
C LEU A 39 -21.59 -2.21 -2.12
N PHE A 40 -20.27 -2.19 -1.94
CA PHE A 40 -19.34 -1.35 -2.69
C PHE A 40 -18.41 -2.19 -3.56
N PRO A 41 -18.50 -2.11 -4.90
CA PRO A 41 -17.44 -2.61 -5.76
C PRO A 41 -16.21 -1.70 -5.64
N ASN A 42 -15.04 -2.29 -5.44
CA ASN A 42 -13.78 -1.56 -5.43
C ASN A 42 -12.72 -2.25 -6.30
N THR A 43 -11.80 -1.47 -6.86
CA THR A 43 -10.64 -1.97 -7.60
C THR A 43 -9.43 -1.12 -7.27
N GLU A 44 -8.47 -1.73 -6.60
CA GLU A 44 -7.21 -1.09 -6.24
C GLU A 44 -6.14 -1.47 -7.27
N PHE A 45 -5.48 -0.47 -7.86
CA PHE A 45 -4.37 -0.68 -8.80
C PHE A 45 -3.06 -0.70 -8.02
N VAL A 46 -2.38 -1.85 -8.02
CA VAL A 46 -1.25 -2.13 -7.13
C VAL A 46 0.05 -1.70 -7.80
N TYR A 47 0.91 -1.04 -7.03
CA TYR A 47 2.26 -0.67 -7.43
C TYR A 47 3.27 -1.11 -6.38
N ASP A 48 4.39 -1.66 -6.85
CA ASP A 48 5.53 -2.02 -6.01
C ASP A 48 6.66 -0.99 -6.22
N LEU A 49 7.29 -0.56 -5.14
CA LEU A 49 8.49 0.26 -5.15
C LEU A 49 9.51 -0.31 -4.16
N GLU A 50 10.69 -0.63 -4.66
CA GLU A 50 11.83 -1.01 -3.83
C GLU A 50 12.57 0.24 -3.35
N LEU A 51 12.67 0.39 -2.03
CA LEU A 51 13.27 1.56 -1.38
C LEU A 51 14.70 1.26 -0.90
N PRO A 52 15.61 2.25 -0.90
CA PRO A 52 16.91 2.12 -0.26
C PRO A 52 16.79 1.77 1.24
N PRO A 53 17.70 0.97 1.82
CA PRO A 53 17.65 0.61 3.24
C PRO A 53 17.75 1.79 4.21
N ASP A 54 18.30 2.91 3.75
CA ASP A 54 18.49 4.16 4.50
C ASP A 54 17.37 5.19 4.23
N PHE A 55 16.38 4.86 3.41
CA PHE A 55 15.24 5.73 3.19
C PHE A 55 14.33 5.75 4.42
N VAL A 56 13.98 6.96 4.86
CA VAL A 56 13.02 7.20 5.94
C VAL A 56 11.90 8.06 5.37
N PRO A 57 10.65 7.56 5.31
CA PRO A 57 9.53 8.37 4.85
C PRO A 57 9.22 9.50 5.83
N SER A 58 8.65 10.59 5.33
CA SER A 58 8.15 11.70 6.14
C SER A 58 6.75 12.09 5.67
N ASN A 59 5.87 12.43 6.61
CA ASN A 59 4.57 13.00 6.27
C ASN A 59 4.79 14.46 5.81
N SER A 60 4.33 14.80 4.60
CA SER A 60 4.42 16.16 4.06
C SER A 60 3.09 16.92 3.97
N ASP A 61 1.94 16.24 3.92
CA ASP A 61 0.63 16.85 3.67
C ASP A 61 -0.32 16.81 4.89
N GLY A 62 0.02 16.04 5.92
CA GLY A 62 -0.77 15.88 7.13
C GLY A 62 -1.70 14.67 7.11
N GLU A 63 -1.71 13.86 6.05
CA GLU A 63 -2.63 12.72 5.93
C GLU A 63 -2.15 11.47 6.70
N VAL A 64 -0.84 11.33 6.92
CA VAL A 64 -0.24 10.17 7.60
C VAL A 64 0.16 10.49 9.05
N GLU A 65 -0.41 9.80 10.03
CA GLU A 65 -0.03 10.00 11.43
C GLU A 65 1.43 9.58 11.71
N GLU A 66 1.82 8.39 11.26
CA GLU A 66 3.16 7.82 11.48
C GLU A 66 3.52 6.79 10.39
N PHE A 67 4.82 6.59 10.18
CA PHE A 67 5.37 5.48 9.40
C PHE A 67 6.13 4.50 10.29
N GLU A 68 5.85 3.21 10.16
CA GLU A 68 6.59 2.13 10.80
C GLU A 68 7.22 1.21 9.74
N LEU A 69 8.50 0.88 9.92
CA LEU A 69 9.17 -0.16 9.13
C LEU A 69 9.07 -1.49 9.88
N LEU A 70 8.41 -2.47 9.28
CA LEU A 70 8.12 -3.77 9.89
C LEU A 70 8.72 -4.93 9.08
N PRO A 71 9.16 -6.02 9.74
CA PRO A 71 9.43 -7.28 9.05
C PRO A 71 8.13 -7.90 8.52
N VAL A 72 8.23 -8.70 7.46
CA VAL A 72 7.06 -9.28 6.78
C VAL A 72 6.14 -10.09 7.71
N SER A 73 6.71 -10.79 8.70
CA SER A 73 5.93 -11.53 9.69
C SER A 73 5.02 -10.62 10.51
N GLU A 74 5.51 -9.46 10.95
CA GLU A 74 4.72 -8.48 11.70
C GLU A 74 3.71 -7.76 10.80
N CYS A 75 4.05 -7.49 9.54
CA CYS A 75 3.09 -6.98 8.56
C CYS A 75 1.87 -7.89 8.43
N LEU A 76 2.08 -9.22 8.38
CA LEU A 76 0.98 -10.17 8.30
C LEU A 76 0.08 -10.14 9.54
N GLU A 77 0.67 -10.05 10.74
CA GLU A 77 -0.08 -9.89 11.99
C GLU A 77 -0.93 -8.60 11.99
N ARG A 78 -0.37 -7.48 11.50
CA ARG A 78 -1.09 -6.20 11.37
C ARG A 78 -2.20 -6.26 10.35
N VAL A 79 -1.99 -6.89 9.19
CA VAL A 79 -3.00 -7.05 8.14
C VAL A 79 -4.20 -7.87 8.62
N LEU A 80 -3.98 -8.84 9.52
CA LEU A 80 -5.02 -9.68 10.10
C LEU A 80 -5.71 -9.04 11.31
N SER A 81 -5.24 -7.90 11.79
CA SER A 81 -5.85 -7.17 12.91
C SER A 81 -7.15 -6.48 12.48
N PRO A 82 -8.16 -6.39 13.37
CA PRO A 82 -9.40 -5.67 13.10
C PRO A 82 -9.21 -4.15 12.89
N HIS A 83 -8.05 -3.60 13.23
CA HIS A 83 -7.73 -2.19 13.05
C HIS A 83 -7.18 -1.87 11.65
N PHE A 84 -6.85 -2.88 10.84
CA PHE A 84 -6.32 -2.63 9.50
C PHE A 84 -7.41 -2.14 8.56
N LYS A 85 -7.06 -1.21 7.66
CA LYS A 85 -8.00 -0.65 6.69
C LYS A 85 -8.48 -1.76 5.75
N THR A 86 -9.79 -2.02 5.76
CA THR A 86 -10.43 -3.10 4.98
C THR A 86 -10.01 -3.11 3.51
N THR A 87 -9.92 -1.94 2.87
CA THR A 87 -9.57 -1.84 1.44
C THR A 87 -8.09 -2.08 1.15
N SER A 88 -7.22 -1.96 2.16
CA SER A 88 -5.78 -2.19 2.04
C SER A 88 -5.38 -3.66 2.27
N ILE A 89 -6.27 -4.48 2.86
CA ILE A 89 -6.02 -5.91 3.09
C ILE A 89 -5.73 -6.65 1.77
N PRO A 90 -6.56 -6.54 0.71
CA PRO A 90 -6.31 -7.27 -0.53
C PRO A 90 -5.02 -6.86 -1.22
N VAL A 91 -4.63 -5.58 -1.13
CA VAL A 91 -3.37 -5.06 -1.67
C VAL A 91 -2.16 -5.68 -0.95
N SER A 92 -2.24 -5.78 0.39
CA SER A 92 -1.17 -6.37 1.19
C SER A 92 -1.06 -7.88 0.96
N LEU A 93 -2.19 -8.60 0.88
CA LEU A 93 -2.21 -10.03 0.58
C LEU A 93 -1.68 -10.34 -0.83
N ASP A 94 -2.06 -9.54 -1.83
CA ASP A 94 -1.53 -9.67 -3.20
C ASP A 94 0.00 -9.58 -3.22
N PHE A 95 0.59 -8.59 -2.53
CA PHE A 95 2.05 -8.49 -2.39
C PHE A 95 2.64 -9.76 -1.74
N LEU A 96 2.10 -10.19 -0.60
CA LEU A 96 2.63 -11.34 0.14
C LEU A 96 2.55 -12.65 -0.67
N ILE A 97 1.49 -12.83 -1.46
CA ILE A 97 1.32 -14.01 -2.34
C ILE A 97 2.28 -13.93 -3.53
N ARG A 98 2.33 -12.79 -4.24
CA ARG A 98 3.23 -12.62 -5.42
C ARG A 98 4.70 -12.79 -5.07
N HIS A 99 5.09 -12.45 -3.85
CA HIS A 99 6.46 -12.57 -3.35
C HIS A 99 6.73 -13.87 -2.56
N GLY A 100 5.74 -14.77 -2.44
CA GLY A 100 5.93 -16.12 -1.91
C GLY A 100 5.98 -16.23 -0.38
N TYR A 101 5.48 -15.24 0.35
CA TYR A 101 5.37 -15.26 1.82
C TYR A 101 4.12 -15.98 2.32
N ILE A 102 3.08 -16.09 1.47
CA ILE A 102 1.86 -16.85 1.71
C ILE A 102 1.65 -17.80 0.53
N THR A 103 1.30 -19.07 0.82
CA THR A 103 1.07 -20.13 -0.16
C THR A 103 -0.25 -20.84 0.06
#